data_AF-A0A2N1VBJ3-F1
#
_entry.id   AF-A0A2N1VBJ3-F1
#
_cell.length_a   1.000
_cell.length_b   1.000
_cell.length_c   1.000
_cell.angle_alpha   90.00
_cell.angle_beta   90.00
_cell.angle_gamma   90.00
#
_symmetry.space_group_name_H-M   'P 1'
#
loop_
_entity.id
_entity.type
_entity.pdbx_description
1 polymer ?
#
loop_
_entity_poly.entity_id
_entity_poly.type
_entity_poly.pdbx_seq_one_letter_code
_entity_poly.pdbx_strand_id
1 'polypeptide(L)' 'VVVADGTKEAEARLERVLTYDPGMGIMRHADAGYQQAIDNAKKFSVKIPMLK' A
#
# COMPACT_ATOMS: atom_id res chain seq x y z
N VAL A 1 -5.50 -12.13 -5.24
CA VAL A 1 -5.85 -13.20 -4.28
C VAL A 1 -4.56 -13.88 -3.84
N VAL A 2 -4.35 -14.06 -2.53
CA VAL A 2 -3.19 -14.75 -1.93
C VAL A 2 -3.72 -15.72 -0.87
N VAL A 3 -3.08 -16.89 -0.73
CA VAL A 3 -3.53 -17.95 0.19
C VAL A 3 -2.68 -17.93 1.46
N ALA A 4 -3.34 -18.00 2.61
CA ALA A 4 -2.70 -18.20 3.91
C ALA A 4 -2.72 -19.69 4.27
N ASP A 5 -1.70 -20.43 3.83
CA ASP A 5 -1.56 -21.88 4.04
C ASP A 5 -0.75 -22.26 5.30
N GLY A 6 -0.32 -21.28 6.10
CA GLY A 6 0.46 -21.47 7.32
C GLY A 6 1.97 -21.61 7.10
N THR A 7 2.45 -21.58 5.87
CA THR A 7 3.89 -21.64 5.55
C THR A 7 4.60 -20.32 5.80
N LYS A 8 5.92 -20.37 6.08
CA LYS A 8 6.76 -19.16 6.23
C LYS A 8 6.89 -18.37 4.94
N GLU A 9 6.83 -19.05 3.80
CA GLU A 9 6.81 -18.44 2.49
C GLU A 9 5.50 -17.69 2.25
N ALA A 10 4.36 -18.20 2.73
CA ALA A 10 3.09 -17.49 2.65
C ALA A 10 3.06 -16.25 3.54
N GLU A 11 3.63 -16.29 4.74
CA GLU A 11 3.77 -15.13 5.63
C GLU A 11 4.44 -13.95 4.91
N ALA A 12 5.61 -14.17 4.29
CA ALA A 12 6.32 -13.13 3.55
C ALA A 12 5.54 -12.61 2.33
N ARG A 13 4.76 -13.47 1.66
CA ARG A 13 3.90 -13.07 0.53
C ARG A 13 2.71 -12.24 1.01
N LEU A 14 2.08 -12.63 2.12
CA LEU A 14 0.95 -11.93 2.72
C LEU A 14 1.34 -10.53 3.17
N GLU A 15 2.46 -10.40 3.87
CA GLU A 15 2.98 -9.09 4.32
C GLU A 15 3.11 -8.12 3.14
N ARG A 16 3.72 -8.57 2.04
CA ARG A 16 3.91 -7.74 0.84
C ARG A 16 2.59 -7.42 0.16
N VAL A 17 1.76 -8.43 -0.13
CA VAL A 17 0.51 -8.24 -0.87
C VAL A 17 -0.44 -7.33 -0.11
N LEU A 18 -0.62 -7.58 1.19
CA LEU A 18 -1.54 -6.79 2.02
C LEU A 18 -1.02 -5.39 2.36
N THR A 19 0.27 -5.12 2.14
CA THR A 19 0.84 -3.76 2.25
C THR A 19 0.73 -3.00 0.92
N TYR A 20 1.17 -3.61 -0.18
CA TYR A 20 1.31 -2.89 -1.46
C TYR A 20 0.02 -2.77 -2.26
N ASP A 21 -0.91 -3.73 -2.15
CA ASP A 21 -2.20 -3.67 -2.85
C ASP A 21 -3.06 -2.47 -2.40
N PRO A 22 -3.34 -2.25 -1.10
CA PRO A 22 -4.00 -1.03 -0.66
C PRO A 22 -3.12 0.22 -0.82
N GLY A 23 -1.79 0.09 -0.69
CA GLY A 23 -0.84 1.17 -0.94
C GLY A 23 -0.95 1.74 -2.35
N MET A 24 -1.22 0.89 -3.35
CA MET A 24 -1.49 1.30 -4.73
C MET A 24 -2.75 2.17 -4.84
N GLY A 25 -3.79 1.84 -4.09
CA GLY A 25 -5.00 2.65 -4.00
C GLY A 25 -4.72 4.05 -3.46
N ILE A 26 -3.96 4.15 -2.36
CA ILE A 26 -3.54 5.44 -1.79
C ILE A 26 -2.72 6.22 -2.82
N MET A 27 -1.75 5.58 -3.47
CA MET A 27 -0.89 6.22 -4.46
C MET A 27 -1.69 6.78 -5.63
N ARG A 28 -2.62 5.99 -6.19
CA ARG A 28 -3.49 6.41 -7.30
C ARG A 28 -4.38 7.60 -6.94
N HIS A 29 -4.99 7.61 -5.75
CA HIS A 29 -5.85 8.73 -5.34
C HIS A 29 -5.05 9.97 -4.94
N ALA A 30 -3.86 9.80 -4.36
CA ALA A 30 -2.98 10.92 -4.07
C ALA A 30 -2.49 11.59 -5.36
N ASP A 31 -2.15 10.81 -6.39
CA ASP A 31 -1.78 11.30 -7.73
C ASP A 31 -2.93 12.06 -8.40
N ALA A 32 -4.18 11.60 -8.21
CA ALA A 32 -5.38 12.30 -8.67
C ALA A 32 -5.73 13.58 -7.85
N GLY A 33 -4.96 13.92 -6.82
CA GLY A 33 -5.12 15.16 -6.04
C GLY A 33 -6.10 15.06 -4.86
N TYR A 34 -6.51 13.86 -4.44
CA TYR A 34 -7.38 13.71 -3.28
C TYR A 34 -6.60 13.99 -1.97
N GLN A 35 -6.97 15.05 -1.26
CA GLN A 35 -6.28 15.46 -0.02
C GLN A 35 -6.24 14.35 1.04
N GLN A 36 -7.35 13.63 1.22
CA GLN A 36 -7.41 12.51 2.16
C GLN A 36 -6.39 11.40 1.83
N ALA A 37 -6.14 11.15 0.54
CA ALA A 37 -5.17 10.15 0.11
C ALA A 37 -3.73 10.64 0.32
N ILE A 38 -3.47 11.93 0.11
CA ILE A 38 -2.18 12.57 0.43
C ILE A 38 -1.88 12.48 1.93
N ASP A 39 -2.88 12.75 2.78
CA ASP A 39 -2.73 12.68 4.23
C ASP A 39 -2.51 11.23 4.69
N ASN A 40 -3.22 10.28 4.09
CA ASN A 40 -3.03 8.85 4.32
C ASN A 40 -1.64 8.38 3.86
N ALA A 41 -1.14 8.86 2.72
CA ALA A 41 0.21 8.52 2.24
C ALA A 41 1.28 8.92 3.28
N LYS A 42 1.14 10.10 3.89
CA LYS A 42 2.01 10.55 4.99
C LYS A 42 1.84 9.71 6.25
N LYS A 43 0.59 9.44 6.66
CA LYS A 43 0.28 8.65 7.87
C LYS A 43 0.83 7.22 7.79
N PHE A 44 0.74 6.57 6.64
CA PHE A 44 1.15 5.19 6.44
C PHE A 44 2.55 5.06 5.81
N SER A 45 3.30 6.17 5.70
CA SER A 45 4.65 6.20 5.11
C SER A 45 4.72 5.61 3.69
N VAL A 46 3.68 5.80 2.89
CA VAL A 46 3.66 5.38 1.47
C VAL A 46 4.56 6.32 0.68
N LYS A 47 5.61 5.76 0.06
CA LYS A 47 6.56 6.54 -0.73
C LYS A 47 5.99 6.82 -2.11
N ILE A 48 5.74 8.09 -2.43
CA ILE A 48 5.27 8.56 -3.73
C ILE A 48 6.30 9.56 -4.27
N PRO A 49 7.13 9.21 -5.27
CA PRO A 49 8.27 10.04 -5.68
C PRO A 49 7.94 11.46 -6.11
N MET A 50 6.75 11.67 -6.69
CA MET A 50 6.30 12.96 -7.22
C MET A 50 5.60 13.84 -6.17
N LEU A 51 5.27 13.27 -5.01
CA LEU A 51 4.59 13.97 -3.92
C LEU A 51 5.65 14.54 -2.96
N LYS A 52 5.75 15.86 -2.87
CA LYS A 52 6.65 16.56 -1.94
C LYS A 52 6.11 16.59 -0.52
#